data_AF-A0A839V9D0-F1
#
_entry.id   AF-A0A839V9D0-F1
#
_cell.length_a   1.000
_cell.length_b   1.000
_cell.length_c   1.000
_cell.angle_alpha   90.00
_cell.angle_beta   90.00
_cell.angle_gamma   90.00
#
_symmetry.space_group_name_H-M   'P 1'
#
loop_
_entity.id
_entity.type
_entity.pdbx_description
1 polymer ?
#
loop_
_entity_poly.entity_id
_entity_poly.type
_entity_poly.pdbx_seq_one_letter_code
_entity_poly.pdbx_strand_id
1 'polypeptide(L)' 'MTPTDQLMLNRAAFSGDVRCMEEAGLAIHAIADVLGDEAIELNGHQREGLIQALKLAAKSLDDRAVFIAVEVLGEEGDDV' A
#
# COMPACT_ATOMS: atom_id res chain seq x y z
N MET A 1 17.42 18.27 -16.83
CA MET A 1 16.79 16.93 -16.92
C MET A 1 16.19 16.82 -18.31
N THR A 2 16.52 15.79 -19.06
CA THR A 2 15.92 15.56 -20.38
C THR A 2 14.55 14.87 -20.22
N PRO A 3 13.63 14.99 -21.18
CA PRO A 3 12.37 14.24 -21.15
C PRO A 3 12.56 12.72 -20.99
N THR A 4 13.67 12.19 -21.52
CA THR A 4 14.07 10.79 -21.37
C THR A 4 14.46 10.45 -19.93
N ASP A 5 15.18 11.33 -19.24
CA ASP A 5 15.53 11.14 -17.83
C ASP A 5 14.27 11.10 -16.94
N GLN A 6 13.30 11.98 -17.22
CA GLN A 6 12.04 12.03 -16.50
C GLN A 6 11.21 10.76 -16.71
N LEU A 7 11.15 10.25 -17.95
CA LEU A 7 10.49 8.99 -18.26
C LEU A 7 11.13 7.79 -17.56
N MET A 8 12.47 7.75 -17.50
CA MET A 8 13.20 6.65 -16.84
C MET A 8 13.03 6.70 -15.31
N LEU A 9 13.02 7.89 -14.72
CA LEU A 9 12.73 8.08 -13.30
C LEU A 9 11.30 7.64 -12.94
N ASN A 10 10.31 8.01 -13.75
CA ASN A 10 8.91 7.62 -13.53
C ASN A 10 8.73 6.10 -13.63
N ARG A 11 9.39 5.44 -14.60
CA ARG A 11 9.36 3.97 -14.71
C ARG A 11 10.01 3.27 -13.52
N ALA A 12 11.16 3.77 -13.07
CA ALA A 12 11.85 3.22 -11.91
C ALA A 12 10.99 3.37 -10.64
N ALA A 13 10.38 4.54 -10.43
CA ALA A 13 9.45 4.78 -9.34
C ALA A 13 8.26 3.82 -9.37
N PHE A 14 7.60 3.67 -10.53
CA PHE A 14 6.46 2.77 -10.69
C PHE A 14 6.80 1.30 -10.37
N SER A 15 7.98 0.83 -10.83
CA SER A 15 8.43 -0.53 -10.54
C SER A 15 8.73 -0.76 -9.05
N GLY A 16 9.25 0.25 -8.37
CA GLY A 16 9.44 0.21 -6.92
C GLY A 16 8.10 0.19 -6.17
N ASP A 17 7.13 0.95 -6.66
CA ASP A 17 5.80 1.05 -6.05
C ASP A 17 5.03 -0.27 -6.13
N VAL A 18 5.04 -0.93 -7.28
CA VAL A 18 4.41 -2.25 -7.43
C VAL A 18 4.98 -3.23 -6.41
N ARG A 19 6.31 -3.31 -6.27
CA ARG A 19 6.94 -4.21 -5.30
C ARG A 19 6.55 -3.85 -3.85
N CYS A 20 6.58 -2.57 -3.48
CA CYS A 20 6.19 -2.15 -2.14
C CYS A 20 4.71 -2.48 -1.85
N MET A 21 3.82 -2.33 -2.83
CA MET A 21 2.40 -2.67 -2.69
C MET A 21 2.19 -4.19 -2.56
N GLU A 22 2.94 -5.00 -3.31
CA GLU A 22 2.93 -6.46 -3.18
C GLU A 22 3.38 -6.91 -1.77
N GLU A 23 4.50 -6.36 -1.28
CA GLU A 23 5.03 -6.67 0.06
C GLU A 23 4.04 -6.26 1.17
N ALA A 24 3.42 -5.09 1.04
CA ALA A 24 2.37 -4.64 1.96
C ALA A 24 1.13 -5.56 1.90
N GLY A 25 0.73 -6.02 0.71
CA GLY A 25 -0.35 -6.98 0.53
C GLY A 25 -0.07 -8.31 1.25
N LEU A 26 1.16 -8.83 1.15
CA LEU A 26 1.57 -10.03 1.87
C LEU A 26 1.50 -9.84 3.40
N ALA A 27 1.94 -8.69 3.91
CA ALA A 27 1.87 -8.39 5.33
C ALA A 27 0.41 -8.27 5.82
N ILE A 28 -0.46 -7.61 5.05
CA ILE A 28 -1.89 -7.48 5.35
C ILE A 28 -2.54 -8.87 5.42
N HIS A 29 -2.26 -9.73 4.44
CA HIS A 29 -2.78 -11.10 4.44
C HIS A 29 -2.35 -11.89 5.67
N ALA A 30 -1.06 -11.89 5.99
CA ALA A 30 -0.55 -12.59 7.17
C ALA A 30 -1.18 -12.08 8.48
N ILE A 31 -1.39 -10.76 8.61
CA ILE A 31 -2.06 -10.19 9.79
C ILE A 31 -3.54 -10.60 9.84
N ALA A 32 -4.23 -10.60 8.70
CA ALA A 32 -5.62 -11.02 8.61
C ALA A 32 -5.79 -12.50 8.99
N ASP A 33 -4.89 -13.36 8.52
CA ASP A 33 -4.87 -14.79 8.87
C ASP A 33 -4.71 -14.97 10.39
N VAL A 34 -3.77 -14.25 11.02
CA VAL A 34 -3.55 -14.31 12.47
C VAL A 34 -4.76 -13.80 13.26
N LEU A 35 -5.45 -12.76 12.77
CA LEU A 35 -6.63 -12.21 13.44
C LEU A 35 -7.86 -13.11 13.32
N GLY A 36 -7.95 -13.89 12.24
CA GLY A 36 -9.03 -14.83 11.93
C GLY A 36 -8.80 -16.24 12.44
N ASP A 37 -7.57 -16.60 12.82
CA ASP A 37 -7.25 -17.91 13.39
C ASP A 37 -7.63 -17.99 14.87
N GLU A 38 -8.70 -18.72 15.17
CA GLU A 38 -9.17 -18.96 16.54
C GLU A 38 -8.19 -19.80 17.39
N ALA A 39 -7.25 -20.51 16.77
CA ALA A 39 -6.23 -21.27 17.49
C ALA A 39 -5.13 -20.36 18.08
N ILE A 40 -5.01 -19.12 17.62
CA ILE A 40 -4.02 -18.16 18.10
C ILE A 40 -4.64 -17.31 19.21
N GLU A 41 -4.17 -17.51 20.45
CA GLU A 41 -4.55 -16.68 21.58
C GLU A 41 -3.81 -15.33 21.55
N LEU A 42 -4.50 -14.31 21.04
CA LEU A 42 -4.06 -12.92 21.10
C LEU A 42 -4.63 -12.24 22.34
N ASN A 43 -3.77 -11.57 23.11
CA ASN A 43 -4.25 -10.66 24.15
C ASN A 43 -4.84 -9.37 23.53
N GLY A 44 -5.58 -8.60 24.34
CA GLY A 44 -6.28 -7.40 23.85
C GLY A 44 -5.35 -6.38 23.19
N HIS A 45 -4.15 -6.18 23.75
CA HIS A 45 -3.16 -5.25 23.21
C HIS A 45 -2.60 -5.70 21.86
N GLN A 46 -2.30 -6.99 21.71
CA GLN A 46 -1.82 -7.57 20.44
C GLN A 46 -2.88 -7.45 19.35
N ARG A 47 -4.13 -7.81 19.66
CA ARG A 47 -5.25 -7.71 18.71
C ARG A 47 -5.48 -6.27 18.26
N GLU A 48 -5.49 -5.32 19.19
CA GLU A 48 -5.65 -3.90 18.88
C GLU A 48 -4.48 -3.37 18.04
N GLY A 49 -3.24 -3.75 18.38
CA GLY A 49 -2.05 -3.40 17.62
C GLY A 49 -2.09 -3.90 16.17
N LEU A 50 -2.50 -5.16 15.96
CA LEU A 50 -2.64 -5.75 14.61
C LEU A 50 -3.74 -5.07 13.79
N ILE A 51 -4.89 -4.77 14.40
CA ILE A 51 -5.96 -4.00 13.74
C ILE A 51 -5.46 -2.61 13.35
N GLN A 52 -4.71 -1.95 14.22
CA GLN A 52 -4.14 -0.64 13.91
C GLN A 52 -3.08 -0.71 12.80
N ALA A 53 -2.26 -1.76 12.77
CA ALA A 53 -1.31 -2.02 11.70
C ALA A 53 -2.03 -2.19 10.35
N LEU A 54 -3.14 -2.94 10.29
CA LEU A 54 -3.96 -3.07 9.09
C LEU A 54 -4.49 -1.72 8.60
N LYS A 55 -5.01 -0.88 9.51
CA LYS A 55 -5.51 0.46 9.17
C LYS A 55 -4.42 1.35 8.58
N LEU A 56 -3.23 1.33 9.17
CA LEU A 56 -2.09 2.11 8.69
C LEU A 56 -1.61 1.62 7.32
N ALA A 57 -1.53 0.30 7.12
CA ALA A 57 -1.15 -0.29 5.85
C ALA A 57 -2.15 0.04 4.74
N ALA A 58 -3.45 -0.12 5.01
CA ALA A 58 -4.52 0.24 4.07
C ALA A 58 -4.46 1.73 3.68
N LYS A 59 -4.35 2.62 4.68
CA LYS A 59 -4.21 4.06 4.42
C LYS A 59 -2.99 4.38 3.57
N SER A 60 -1.84 3.77 3.88
CA SER A 60 -0.61 3.99 3.11
C SER A 60 -0.71 3.49 1.67
N LEU A 61 -1.46 2.41 1.43
CA LEU A 61 -1.73 1.89 0.08
C LEU A 61 -2.68 2.82 -0.69
N ASP A 62 -3.73 3.33 -0.05
CA ASP A 62 -4.65 4.31 -0.65
C ASP A 62 -3.91 5.60 -1.02
N ASP A 63 -3.12 6.17 -0.10
CA ASP A 63 -2.31 7.36 -0.35
C ASP A 63 -1.35 7.14 -1.54
N ARG A 64 -0.80 5.92 -1.66
CA ARG A 64 0.09 5.57 -2.78
C ARG A 64 -0.66 5.38 -4.10
N ALA A 65 -1.83 4.75 -4.07
CA ALA A 65 -2.67 4.59 -5.24
C ALA A 65 -3.12 5.95 -5.81
N VAL A 66 -3.52 6.88 -4.94
CA VAL A 66 -3.87 8.26 -5.31
C VAL A 66 -2.66 8.96 -5.95
N PHE A 67 -1.48 8.85 -5.36
CA PHE A 67 -0.27 9.42 -5.95
C PHE A 67 0.00 8.86 -7.36
N ILE A 68 -0.13 7.55 -7.54
CA ILE A 68 0.10 6.92 -8.85
C ILE A 68 -0.91 7.43 -9.88
N ALA A 69 -2.19 7.53 -9.52
CA ALA A 69 -3.24 8.01 -10.42
C ALA A 69 -2.99 9.47 -10.86
N VAL A 70 -2.77 10.37 -9.90
CA VAL A 70 -2.64 11.81 -10.16
C VAL A 70 -1.28 12.16 -10.76
N GLU A 71 -0.18 11.73 -10.15
CA GLU A 71 1.16 12.22 -10.47
C GLU A 71 1.86 11.41 -11.57
N VAL A 72 1.50 10.12 -11.72
CA VAL A 72 2.20 9.23 -12.66
C VAL A 72 1.39 8.92 -13.91
N LEU A 73 0.09 8.70 -13.77
CA LEU A 73 -0.81 8.45 -14.90
C LEU A 73 -1.43 9.73 -15.47
N GLY A 74 -1.39 10.84 -14.72
CA GLY A 74 -2.00 12.10 -15.13
C GLY A 74 -3.52 11.99 -15.24
N GLU A 75 -4.13 11.07 -14.49
CA GLU A 75 -5.58 11.04 -14.29
C GLU A 75 -5.93 12.19 -13.35
N GLU A 76 -6.02 13.41 -13.90
CA GLU A 76 -6.82 14.46 -13.29
C GLU A 76 -8.25 13.91 -13.22
N GLY A 77 -8.78 13.76 -12.02
CA GLY A 77 -10.11 13.20 -11.80
C GLY A 77 -11.12 13.90 -12.69
N ASP A 78 -11.69 13.16 -13.63
CA ASP A 78 -12.89 13.58 -14.34
C ASP A 78 -14.00 13.70 -13.29
N ASP A 79 -14.61 14.88 -13.27
CA ASP A 79 -15.41 15.45 -12.18
C ASP A 79 -16.53 14.53 -11.64
N VAL A 80 -16.64 14.47 -10.30
CA VAL A 80 -17.94 14.28 -9.59
C VAL A 80 -18.05 15.25 -8.44
#